data_AF-A0A7M7QDP9-F1
#
_entry.id   AF-A0A7M7QDP9-F1
#
_cell.length_a   1.000
_cell.length_b   1.000
_cell.length_c   1.000
_cell.angle_alpha   90.00
_cell.angle_beta   90.00
_cell.angle_gamma   90.00
#
_symmetry.space_group_name_H-M   'P 1'
#
loop_
_entity.id
_entity.type
_entity.pdbx_description
1 polymer ?
#
loop_
_entity_poly.entity_id
_entity_poly.type
_entity_poly.pdbx_seq_one_letter_code
_entity_poly.pdbx_strand_id
1 'polypeptide(L)'
;MLIREIVYNTDSDIEGYTPPGTPPKRDMEGKSQPTDSQMEWRMDNLENALERHSDILDNHAEIIRDQTVAILDMKKNIDNLNTVIQKLTEQIGKLTSELESDRRKSDGQPSDDRQKIAAKQAIITDKCYRCNKVGHRAAFCPLKEYNLWYCFYCQAVAPHKGDDCPNKDNPKDGYR
;
A
#
# COMPACT_ATOMS: atom_id res chain seq x y z
N MET A 1 4.22 -10.19 21.50
CA MET A 1 5.55 -9.76 21.00
C MET A 1 6.31 -9.26 22.22
N LEU A 2 7.05 -10.13 22.90
CA LEU A 2 7.72 -9.81 24.16
C LEU A 2 9.09 -9.24 23.82
N ILE A 3 9.26 -7.94 24.06
CA ILE A 3 10.56 -7.27 24.06
C ILE A 3 11.32 -7.87 25.25
N ARG A 4 12.32 -8.72 24.98
CA ARG A 4 13.26 -9.14 26.02
C ARG A 4 14.10 -7.91 26.35
N GLU A 5 13.90 -7.36 27.52
CA GLU A 5 14.80 -6.39 28.14
C GLU A 5 16.21 -6.99 28.12
N ILE A 6 17.14 -6.30 27.46
CA ILE A 6 18.56 -6.55 27.63
C ILE A 6 18.88 -6.03 29.03
N VAL A 7 18.78 -6.91 30.01
CA VAL A 7 19.36 -6.69 31.33
C VAL A 7 20.88 -6.68 31.11
N TYR A 8 21.47 -5.50 31.12
CA TYR A 8 22.91 -5.38 31.39
C TYR A 8 23.11 -5.84 32.83
N ASN A 9 23.41 -7.13 33.01
CA ASN A 9 23.97 -7.61 34.26
C ASN A 9 25.37 -7.00 34.37
N THR A 10 25.46 -5.87 35.07
CA THR A 10 26.72 -5.38 35.65
C THR A 10 26.94 -5.98 37.04
N ASP A 11 26.36 -7.15 37.32
CA ASP A 11 26.70 -7.95 38.49
C ASP A 11 27.93 -8.79 38.15
N SER A 12 29.08 -8.14 38.11
CA SER A 12 30.35 -8.83 38.34
C SER A 12 30.56 -8.96 39.86
N ASP A 13 29.57 -9.53 40.55
CA ASP A 13 29.84 -10.15 41.84
C ASP A 13 30.57 -11.45 41.53
N ILE A 14 31.90 -11.35 41.52
CA ILE A 14 32.82 -12.46 41.34
C ILE A 14 32.70 -13.37 42.56
N GLU A 15 31.72 -14.26 42.56
CA GLU A 15 31.66 -15.38 43.49
C GLU A 15 32.89 -16.26 43.25
N GLY A 16 33.84 -16.23 44.19
CA GLY A 16 34.95 -17.20 44.24
C GLY A 16 36.37 -16.63 44.35
N TYR A 17 36.58 -15.31 44.36
CA TYR A 17 37.93 -14.81 44.63
C TYR A 17 38.28 -14.85 46.12
N THR A 18 39.01 -15.89 46.54
CA THR A 18 39.85 -15.82 47.74
C THR A 18 41.25 -15.36 47.33
N PRO A 19 41.68 -14.13 47.67
CA PRO A 19 43.08 -13.75 47.52
C PRO A 19 43.97 -14.76 48.24
N PRO A 20 45.20 -15.00 47.76
CA PRO A 20 46.16 -15.85 48.46
C PRO A 20 46.49 -15.22 49.82
N GLY A 21 45.73 -15.53 50.88
CA GLY A 21 45.94 -15.00 52.22
C GLY A 21 46.07 -13.47 52.33
N THR A 22 46.51 -13.00 53.49
CA THR A 22 46.78 -11.57 53.73
C THR A 22 48.16 -11.20 53.17
N PRO A 23 48.31 -10.07 52.45
CA PRO A 23 49.61 -9.64 51.93
C PRO A 23 50.66 -9.55 53.05
N PRO A 24 51.92 -9.98 52.83
CA PRO A 24 52.98 -9.82 53.82
C PRO A 24 53.15 -8.33 54.19
N LYS A 25 53.29 -8.03 55.49
CA LYS A 25 53.45 -6.64 55.97
C LYS A 25 54.70 -6.01 55.35
N ARG A 26 54.59 -4.74 54.94
CA ARG A 26 55.75 -3.92 54.55
C ARG A 26 56.61 -3.64 55.79
N ASP A 27 57.92 -3.76 55.66
CA ASP A 27 58.85 -3.24 56.64
C ASP A 27 58.71 -1.72 56.72
N MET A 28 58.69 -1.17 57.94
CA MET A 28 58.50 0.26 58.21
C MET A 28 59.76 1.10 57.86
N GLU A 29 60.81 0.46 57.35
CA GLU A 29 62.13 1.05 57.09
C GLU A 29 62.34 1.11 55.58
N GLY A 30 61.99 2.26 54.97
CA GLY A 30 61.87 2.43 53.52
C GLY A 30 63.17 2.37 52.69
N LYS A 31 64.00 1.33 52.83
CA LYS A 31 65.21 1.10 52.02
C LYS A 31 65.55 -0.39 51.73
N SER A 32 64.66 -1.35 51.98
CA SER A 32 64.97 -2.78 51.75
C SER A 32 64.36 -3.30 50.44
N GLN A 33 65.08 -4.19 49.73
CA GLN A 33 64.51 -4.94 48.61
C GLN A 33 63.37 -5.85 49.10
N PRO A 34 62.37 -6.15 48.24
CA PRO A 34 61.28 -7.06 48.59
C PRO A 34 61.82 -8.41 49.07
N THR A 35 61.24 -8.95 50.13
CA THR A 35 61.57 -10.29 50.63
C THR A 35 61.08 -11.37 49.65
N ASP A 36 61.68 -12.57 49.70
CA ASP A 36 61.29 -13.69 48.83
C ASP A 36 59.79 -14.02 48.97
N SER A 37 59.25 -14.04 50.20
CA SER A 37 57.82 -14.27 50.43
C SER A 37 56.92 -13.15 49.86
N GLN A 38 57.41 -11.90 49.79
CA GLN A 38 56.68 -10.82 49.12
C GLN A 38 56.72 -10.96 47.59
N MET A 39 57.81 -11.50 47.05
CA MET A 39 57.92 -11.75 45.61
C MET A 39 57.06 -12.95 45.18
N GLU A 40 57.09 -14.05 45.94
CA GLU A 40 56.26 -15.24 45.71
C GLU A 40 54.77 -14.90 45.74
N TRP A 41 54.31 -14.21 46.79
CA TRP A 41 52.90 -13.76 46.88
C TRP A 41 52.48 -12.89 45.69
N ARG A 42 53.37 -12.02 45.20
CA ARG A 42 53.09 -11.17 44.04
C ARG A 42 52.99 -11.98 42.75
N MET A 43 53.84 -12.99 42.58
CA MET A 43 53.80 -13.87 41.42
C MET A 43 52.50 -14.70 41.43
N ASP A 44 52.14 -15.31 42.56
CA ASP A 44 50.89 -16.07 42.70
C ASP A 44 49.66 -15.20 42.43
N ASN A 45 49.62 -13.99 42.97
CA ASN A 45 48.51 -13.06 42.74
C ASN A 45 48.40 -12.65 41.26
N LEU A 46 49.53 -12.47 40.57
CA LEU A 46 49.55 -12.16 39.13
C LEU A 46 49.12 -13.36 38.29
N GLU A 47 49.57 -14.57 38.64
CA GLU A 47 49.23 -15.80 37.94
C GLU A 47 47.72 -16.09 38.05
N ASN A 48 47.15 -15.97 39.25
CA ASN A 48 45.70 -16.08 39.47
C ASN A 48 44.91 -15.01 38.69
N ALA A 49 45.43 -13.79 38.56
CA ALA A 49 44.78 -12.74 37.78
C ALA A 49 44.84 -13.02 36.27
N LEU A 50 45.96 -13.56 35.79
CA LEU A 50 46.14 -13.96 34.40
C LEU A 50 45.22 -15.13 34.02
N GLU A 51 45.09 -16.13 34.89
CA GLU A 51 44.20 -17.27 34.67
C GLU A 51 42.74 -16.82 34.50
N ARG A 52 42.25 -15.92 35.35
CA ARG A 52 40.89 -15.36 35.22
C ARG A 52 40.67 -14.59 33.92
N HIS A 53 41.65 -13.79 33.54
CA HIS A 53 41.55 -13.07 32.27
C HIS A 53 41.54 -14.06 31.09
N SER A 54 42.27 -15.17 31.17
CA SER A 54 42.20 -16.24 30.18
C SER A 54 40.78 -16.81 30.08
N ASP A 55 40.18 -17.19 31.21
CA ASP A 55 38.81 -17.74 31.24
C ASP A 55 37.77 -16.75 30.69
N ILE A 56 37.90 -15.46 31.01
CA ILE A 56 37.02 -14.41 30.48
C ILE A 56 37.15 -14.31 28.96
N LEU A 57 38.38 -14.37 28.43
CA LEU A 57 38.61 -14.32 26.99
C LEU A 57 38.04 -15.55 26.28
N ASP A 58 38.15 -16.73 26.86
CA ASP A 58 37.57 -17.96 26.31
C ASP A 58 36.04 -17.90 26.29
N ASN A 59 35.42 -17.44 27.37
CA ASN A 59 33.97 -17.20 27.43
C ASN A 59 33.51 -16.17 26.40
N HIS A 60 34.24 -15.05 26.27
CA HIS A 60 33.93 -14.06 25.24
C HIS A 60 34.09 -14.62 23.83
N ALA A 61 35.10 -15.46 23.57
CA ALA A 61 35.28 -16.12 22.29
C ALA A 61 34.09 -17.04 21.95
N GLU A 62 33.55 -17.77 22.94
CA GLU A 62 32.31 -18.55 22.78
C GLU A 62 31.11 -17.67 22.45
N ILE A 63 30.87 -16.61 23.22
CA ILE A 63 29.78 -15.67 22.98
C ILE A 63 29.86 -15.06 21.58
N ILE A 64 31.06 -14.66 21.14
CA ILE A 64 31.27 -14.09 19.81
C ILE A 64 30.99 -15.12 18.71
N ARG A 65 31.36 -16.40 18.92
CA ARG A 65 31.03 -17.47 17.97
C ARG A 65 29.52 -17.66 17.85
N ASP A 66 28.82 -17.75 18.98
CA ASP A 66 27.36 -17.93 18.99
C ASP A 66 26.63 -16.74 18.35
N GLN A 67 27.07 -15.52 18.67
CA GLN A 67 26.57 -14.31 18.02
C GLN A 67 26.81 -14.32 16.50
N THR A 68 27.99 -14.78 16.06
CA THR A 68 28.33 -14.90 14.63
C THR A 68 27.37 -15.86 13.92
N VAL A 69 27.07 -17.02 14.53
CA VAL A 69 26.11 -17.98 13.96
C VAL A 69 24.72 -17.37 13.85
N ALA A 70 24.22 -16.72 14.89
CA ALA A 70 22.91 -16.06 14.86
C ALA A 70 22.82 -14.98 13.77
N ILE A 71 23.89 -14.21 13.56
CA ILE A 71 23.98 -13.22 12.48
C ILE A 71 23.89 -13.88 11.10
N LEU A 72 24.56 -15.03 10.91
CA LEU A 72 24.51 -15.77 9.64
C LEU A 72 23.10 -16.32 9.37
N ASP A 73 22.41 -16.83 10.39
CA ASP A 73 21.03 -17.29 10.26
C ASP A 73 20.07 -16.14 9.92
N MET A 74 20.22 -15.00 10.58
CA MET A 74 19.45 -13.80 10.25
C MET A 74 19.72 -13.33 8.81
N LYS A 75 20.98 -13.35 8.37
CA LYS A 75 21.35 -13.02 6.98
C LYS A 75 20.65 -13.94 5.98
N LYS A 76 20.64 -15.25 6.23
CA LYS A 76 19.93 -16.22 5.38
C LYS A 76 18.43 -15.92 5.30
N ASN A 77 17.81 -15.52 6.41
CA ASN A 77 16.41 -15.11 6.43
C ASN A 77 16.17 -13.85 5.59
N ILE A 78 17.07 -12.86 5.67
CA ILE A 78 17.02 -11.65 4.84
C ILE A 78 17.12 -12.00 3.35
N ASP A 79 18.03 -12.90 2.96
CA ASP A 79 18.19 -13.33 1.57
C ASP A 79 16.93 -14.06 1.04
N ASN A 80 16.30 -14.88 1.88
CA ASN A 80 15.02 -15.52 1.54
C ASN A 80 13.91 -14.48 1.35
N LEU A 81 13.80 -13.50 2.24
CA LEU A 81 12.81 -12.42 2.13
C LEU A 81 13.04 -11.59 0.86
N ASN A 82 14.29 -11.24 0.55
CA ASN A 82 14.65 -10.54 -0.68
C ASN A 82 14.21 -11.32 -1.92
N THR A 83 14.41 -12.64 -1.92
CA THR A 83 13.96 -13.51 -3.02
C THR A 83 12.44 -13.47 -3.19
N VAL A 84 11.67 -13.50 -2.09
CA VAL A 84 10.20 -13.41 -2.15
C VAL A 84 9.75 -12.04 -2.66
N ILE A 85 10.38 -10.96 -2.18
CA ILE A 85 10.10 -9.58 -2.64
C ILE A 85 10.31 -9.47 -4.15
N GLN A 86 11.43 -9.98 -4.68
CA GLN A 86 11.70 -9.96 -6.12
C GLN A 86 10.62 -10.68 -6.94
N LYS A 87 10.18 -11.86 -6.47
CA LYS A 87 9.08 -12.60 -7.12
C LYS A 87 7.76 -11.81 -7.10
N LEU A 88 7.43 -11.18 -5.97
CA LEU A 88 6.22 -10.36 -5.86
C LEU A 88 6.29 -9.12 -6.75
N THR A 89 7.44 -8.45 -6.83
CA THR A 89 7.66 -7.31 -7.74
C THR A 89 7.43 -7.72 -9.19
N GLU A 90 7.93 -8.88 -9.61
CA GLU A 90 7.71 -9.39 -10.96
C GLU A 90 6.23 -9.71 -11.24
N GLN A 91 5.54 -10.35 -10.28
CA GLN A 91 4.10 -10.63 -10.39
C GLN A 91 3.26 -9.36 -10.50
N ILE A 92 3.56 -8.34 -9.69
CA ILE A 92 2.88 -7.05 -9.74
C ILE A 92 3.10 -6.39 -11.11
N GLY A 93 4.32 -6.45 -11.64
CA GLY A 93 4.63 -5.95 -12.99
C GLY A 93 3.77 -6.62 -14.07
N LYS A 94 3.68 -7.96 -14.05
CA LYS A 94 2.84 -8.73 -14.99
C LYS A 94 1.36 -8.35 -14.89
N LEU A 95 0.79 -8.34 -13.68
CA LEU A 95 -0.60 -7.97 -13.45
C LEU A 95 -0.90 -6.53 -13.90
N THR A 96 0.03 -5.61 -13.69
CA THR A 96 -0.11 -4.21 -14.14
C THR A 96 -0.18 -4.14 -15.67
N SER A 97 0.70 -4.86 -16.38
CA SER A 97 0.67 -4.93 -17.84
C SER A 97 -0.60 -5.61 -18.38
N GLU A 98 -1.06 -6.69 -17.74
CA GLU A 98 -2.31 -7.37 -18.11
C GLU A 98 -3.52 -6.42 -17.99
N LEU A 99 -3.64 -5.69 -16.87
CA LEU A 99 -4.70 -4.70 -16.65
C LEU A 99 -4.68 -3.56 -17.67
N GLU A 100 -3.51 -3.05 -18.02
CA GLU A 100 -3.37 -2.03 -19.07
C GLU A 100 -3.79 -2.57 -20.44
N SER A 101 -3.45 -3.82 -20.75
CA SER A 101 -3.85 -4.47 -22.00
C SER A 101 -5.36 -4.68 -22.09
N ASP A 102 -6.02 -5.03 -20.99
CA ASP A 102 -7.46 -5.24 -20.93
C ASP A 102 -8.24 -3.93 -21.01
N ARG A 103 -7.75 -2.85 -20.39
CA ARG A 103 -8.34 -1.50 -20.57
C ARG A 103 -8.30 -1.05 -22.04
N ARG A 104 -7.22 -1.31 -22.77
CA ARG A 104 -7.14 -0.98 -24.20
C ARG A 104 -8.16 -1.75 -25.04
N LYS A 105 -8.54 -2.95 -24.64
CA LYS A 105 -9.58 -3.75 -25.30
C LYS A 105 -11.00 -3.27 -24.95
N SER A 106 -11.23 -2.78 -23.73
CA SER A 106 -12.56 -2.32 -23.29
C SER A 106 -12.92 -0.92 -23.81
N ASP A 107 -11.95 -0.01 -23.92
CA ASP A 107 -12.20 1.38 -24.31
C ASP A 107 -12.35 1.57 -25.84
N GLY A 108 -12.07 0.52 -26.64
CA GLY A 108 -12.08 0.56 -28.10
C GLY A 108 -13.42 0.28 -28.78
N GLN A 109 -14.47 -0.10 -28.05
CA GLN A 109 -15.78 -0.42 -28.63
C GLN A 109 -16.90 0.35 -27.91
N PRO A 110 -17.53 1.35 -28.57
CA PRO A 110 -18.79 1.85 -28.08
C PRO A 110 -19.77 0.68 -28.08
N SER A 111 -20.29 0.31 -26.90
CA SER A 111 -21.40 -0.61 -26.82
C SER A 111 -22.58 0.00 -27.59
N ASP A 112 -22.99 -0.69 -28.66
CA ASP A 112 -24.18 -0.41 -29.49
C ASP A 112 -25.43 -0.09 -28.64
N ASP A 113 -25.48 -0.60 -27.40
CA ASP A 113 -26.60 -0.42 -26.50
C ASP A 113 -26.69 1.01 -25.96
N ARG A 114 -25.56 1.71 -25.71
CA ARG A 114 -25.60 3.13 -25.30
C ARG A 114 -26.12 4.03 -26.41
N GLN A 115 -25.74 3.76 -27.66
CA GLN A 115 -26.24 4.50 -28.83
C GLN A 115 -27.74 4.23 -29.06
N LYS A 116 -28.20 2.98 -28.86
CA LYS A 116 -29.62 2.63 -28.93
C LYS A 116 -30.46 3.27 -27.82
N ILE A 117 -29.93 3.41 -26.60
CA ILE A 117 -30.64 4.06 -25.48
C ILE A 117 -30.74 5.57 -25.70
N ALA A 118 -29.65 6.23 -26.12
CA ALA A 118 -29.68 7.67 -26.43
C ALA A 118 -30.64 8.01 -27.57
N ALA A 119 -30.65 7.19 -28.64
CA ALA A 119 -31.59 7.35 -29.74
C ALA A 119 -33.06 7.13 -29.31
N LYS A 120 -33.33 6.17 -28.41
CA LYS A 120 -34.67 5.95 -27.84
C LYS A 120 -35.11 7.11 -26.94
N GLN A 121 -34.21 7.67 -26.14
CA GLN A 121 -34.55 8.78 -25.24
C GLN A 121 -34.86 10.07 -26.01
N ALA A 122 -34.12 10.36 -27.09
CA ALA A 122 -34.40 11.49 -27.98
C ALA A 122 -35.79 11.38 -28.66
N ILE A 123 -36.24 10.16 -28.99
CA ILE A 123 -37.57 9.92 -29.57
C ILE A 123 -38.70 10.23 -28.57
N ILE A 124 -38.46 10.09 -27.26
CA ILE A 124 -39.46 10.34 -26.22
C ILE A 124 -39.59 11.83 -25.92
N THR A 125 -38.51 12.62 -26.05
CA THR A 125 -38.51 14.06 -25.73
C THR A 125 -38.93 14.97 -26.90
N ASP A 126 -38.75 14.53 -28.14
CA ASP A 126 -39.13 15.33 -29.31
C ASP A 126 -40.66 15.37 -29.50
N LYS A 127 -41.18 16.57 -29.77
CA LYS A 127 -42.61 16.76 -30.09
C LYS A 127 -42.90 16.20 -31.47
N CYS A 128 -43.95 15.38 -31.57
CA CYS A 128 -44.47 14.90 -32.84
C CYS A 128 -44.96 16.07 -33.69
N TYR A 129 -44.35 16.29 -34.86
CA TYR A 129 -44.73 17.37 -35.78
C TYR A 129 -46.19 17.32 -36.27
N ARG A 130 -46.88 16.17 -36.16
CA ARG A 130 -48.29 16.05 -36.55
C ARG A 130 -49.26 16.54 -35.47
N CYS A 131 -48.97 16.33 -34.18
CA CYS A 131 -49.91 16.64 -33.09
C CYS A 131 -49.35 17.57 -32.02
N ASN A 132 -48.07 17.95 -32.14
CA ASN A 132 -47.30 18.76 -31.20
C ASN A 132 -47.20 18.19 -29.77
N LYS A 133 -47.33 16.86 -29.62
CA LYS A 133 -47.17 16.11 -28.36
C LYS A 133 -45.97 15.18 -28.41
N VAL A 134 -45.32 14.95 -27.28
CA VAL A 134 -44.15 14.05 -27.16
C VAL A 134 -44.54 12.57 -27.08
N GLY A 135 -43.56 11.67 -27.14
CA GLY A 135 -43.75 10.23 -26.92
C GLY A 135 -44.00 9.37 -28.15
N HIS A 136 -44.09 9.94 -29.37
CA HIS A 136 -44.21 9.18 -30.62
C HIS A 136 -43.71 9.98 -31.83
N ARG A 137 -43.41 9.29 -32.93
CA ARG A 137 -43.08 9.91 -34.23
C ARG A 137 -44.33 10.17 -35.07
N ALA A 138 -44.28 11.14 -35.97
CA ALA A 138 -45.39 11.49 -36.87
C ALA A 138 -45.95 10.30 -37.70
N ALA A 139 -45.12 9.29 -37.98
CA ALA A 139 -45.52 8.06 -38.66
C ALA A 139 -46.52 7.20 -37.85
N PHE A 140 -46.44 7.26 -36.52
CA PHE A 140 -47.26 6.50 -35.56
C PHE A 140 -48.22 7.39 -34.77
N CYS A 141 -48.50 8.60 -35.27
CA CYS A 141 -49.40 9.52 -34.60
C CYS A 141 -50.86 9.10 -34.84
N PRO A 142 -51.69 8.98 -33.80
CA PRO A 142 -53.09 8.55 -33.92
C PRO A 142 -53.93 9.50 -34.78
N LEU A 143 -53.54 10.79 -34.90
CA LEU A 143 -54.22 11.75 -35.76
C LEU A 143 -54.03 11.47 -37.26
N LYS A 144 -53.11 10.57 -37.64
CA LYS A 144 -52.87 10.19 -39.03
C LYS A 144 -54.10 9.55 -39.68
N GLU A 145 -54.79 8.68 -38.94
CA GLU A 145 -55.99 7.95 -39.44
C GLU A 145 -57.14 8.89 -39.74
N TYR A 146 -57.24 10.00 -39.00
CA TYR A 146 -58.28 11.02 -39.16
C TYR A 146 -57.87 12.14 -40.12
N ASN A 147 -56.69 12.04 -40.75
CA ASN A 147 -56.07 13.08 -41.57
C ASN A 147 -56.04 14.47 -40.87
N LEU A 148 -55.85 14.46 -39.55
CA LEU A 148 -55.80 15.66 -38.73
C LEU A 148 -54.34 16.07 -38.45
N TRP A 149 -54.13 17.37 -38.31
CA TRP A 149 -52.84 17.98 -38.08
C TRP A 149 -52.96 19.10 -37.04
N TYR A 150 -51.98 19.21 -36.15
CA TYR A 150 -51.78 20.43 -35.39
C TYR A 150 -51.25 21.50 -36.34
N CYS A 151 -52.04 22.54 -36.55
CA CYS A 151 -51.64 23.68 -37.34
C CYS A 151 -51.05 24.75 -36.41
N PHE A 152 -49.82 25.16 -36.65
CA PHE A 152 -49.14 26.16 -35.83
C PHE A 152 -49.70 27.58 -36.02
N TYR A 153 -50.26 27.89 -37.19
CA TYR A 153 -50.94 29.16 -37.45
C TYR A 153 -52.31 29.25 -36.74
N CYS A 154 -53.07 28.15 -36.73
CA CYS A 154 -54.36 28.06 -36.03
C CYS A 154 -54.24 27.71 -34.53
N GLN A 155 -53.09 27.18 -34.12
CA GLN A 155 -52.81 26.57 -32.81
C GLN A 155 -53.87 25.56 -32.36
N ALA A 156 -54.35 24.77 -33.32
CA ALA A 156 -55.39 23.79 -33.09
C ALA A 156 -55.20 22.59 -34.01
N VAL A 157 -55.80 21.46 -33.62
CA VAL A 157 -55.95 20.31 -34.50
C VAL A 157 -56.99 20.66 -35.57
N ALA A 158 -56.60 20.53 -36.83
CA ALA A 158 -57.39 20.93 -37.99
C ALA A 158 -57.17 19.96 -39.16
N PRO A 159 -58.09 19.90 -40.15
CA PRO A 159 -57.95 19.08 -41.35
C PRO A 159 -57.05 19.74 -42.42
N HIS A 160 -55.95 20.37 -42.01
CA HIS A 160 -54.95 20.95 -42.90
C HIS A 160 -53.57 20.97 -42.23
N LYS A 161 -52.51 20.77 -42.99
CA LYS A 161 -51.14 21.01 -42.54
C LYS A 161 -50.85 22.51 -42.57
N GLY A 162 -49.89 23.00 -41.79
CA GLY A 162 -49.56 24.43 -41.72
C GLY A 162 -49.32 25.11 -43.07
N ASP A 163 -48.79 24.38 -44.06
CA ASP A 163 -48.57 24.90 -45.41
C ASP A 163 -49.88 25.23 -46.15
N ASP A 164 -50.94 24.47 -45.87
CA ASP A 164 -52.28 24.59 -46.45
C ASP A 164 -53.24 25.35 -45.52
N CYS A 165 -52.70 26.08 -44.54
CA CYS A 165 -53.51 26.77 -43.56
C CYS A 165 -54.23 27.98 -44.17
N PRO A 166 -55.57 28.06 -44.08
CA PRO A 166 -56.31 29.24 -44.55
C PRO A 166 -56.03 30.49 -43.73
N ASN A 167 -55.47 30.35 -42.52
CA ASN A 167 -55.10 31.45 -41.62
C ASN A 167 -53.60 31.76 -41.67
N LYS A 168 -52.88 31.34 -42.71
CA LYS A 168 -51.42 31.53 -42.82
C LYS A 168 -51.02 33.01 -42.75
N ASP A 169 -51.83 33.88 -43.36
CA ASP A 169 -51.60 35.33 -43.38
C ASP A 169 -52.11 36.06 -42.12
N ASN A 170 -52.85 35.35 -41.25
CA ASN A 170 -53.38 35.90 -39.99
C ASN A 170 -53.34 34.86 -38.85
N PRO A 171 -52.12 34.50 -38.36
CA PRO A 171 -51.95 33.53 -37.27
C PRO A 171 -52.56 34.02 -35.97
N LYS A 172 -53.14 33.09 -35.18
CA LYS A 172 -53.90 33.45 -33.98
C LYS A 172 -53.09 34.13 -32.87
N ASP A 173 -51.80 33.78 -32.69
CA ASP A 173 -50.96 34.38 -31.63
C ASP A 173 -49.59 34.89 -32.14
N GLY A 174 -49.55 35.45 -33.35
CA GLY A 174 -48.30 36.05 -33.87
C GLY A 174 -47.21 35.04 -34.24
N TYR A 175 -47.58 33.77 -34.46
CA TYR A 175 -46.70 32.73 -34.98
C TYR A 175 -46.26 33.10 -36.41
N ARG A 176 -45.06 33.64 -36.57
CA ARG A 176 -44.41 33.94 -37.87
C ARG A 176 -43.45 32.84 -38.26
#